data_AF-A0A8T7D266-F1
#
_entry.id   AF-A0A8T7D266-F1
#
_cell.length_a   1.000
_cell.length_b   1.000
_cell.length_c   1.000
_cell.angle_alpha   90.00
_cell.angle_beta   90.00
_cell.angle_gamma   90.00
#
_symmetry.space_group_name_H-M   'P 1'
#
loop_
_entity.id
_entity.type
_entity.pdbx_description
1 polymer ?
#
loop_
_entity_poly.entity_id
_entity_poly.type
_entity_poly.pdbx_seq_one_letter_code
_entity_poly.pdbx_strand_id
1 'polypeptide(L)'
;MNKSVTKPAWLKGFQQDYDSVFVEPWSAYTGAIMLVIIMAILMGSGLFWGVFGGIKLWGDYLNNAIGLGSVLGIKEQLESPLVHRISIMNIALLLGAFSAALLSRQFHINRPPPLEYVWAIVGGTLMGIGATLAGGCTTGGFFVPLTFSSASGWAMWAGLLVGAIAGLKLLLWTMENITWGCTPPAYRPATLKKWYPLFGLLVVIFIIYWAIRWWTSGEDIKYVRALLVVAGFGIGFVLHRSRFCLSRVFREPFMTAEGEMTKALMLAVAMGAPIGAAFIT
;
A
#
# COMPACT_ATOMS: atom_id res chain seq x y z
N MET A 1 -44.95 -24.09 -12.78
CA MET A 1 -44.89 -22.65 -13.09
C MET A 1 -43.91 -21.97 -12.13
N ASN A 2 -42.65 -21.84 -12.54
CA ASN A 2 -41.61 -21.21 -11.72
C ASN A 2 -41.68 -19.69 -11.94
N LYS A 3 -42.19 -18.93 -10.96
CA LYS A 3 -42.15 -17.46 -11.00
C LYS A 3 -40.68 -17.03 -10.88
N SER A 4 -40.03 -16.74 -12.01
CA SER A 4 -38.79 -15.98 -12.02
C SER A 4 -39.11 -14.58 -11.51
N VAL A 5 -38.97 -14.36 -10.20
CA VAL A 5 -39.09 -13.05 -9.57
C VAL A 5 -37.99 -12.17 -10.18
N THR A 6 -38.36 -11.39 -11.19
CA THR A 6 -37.51 -10.39 -11.80
C THR A 6 -37.20 -9.34 -10.74
N LYS A 7 -35.99 -9.40 -10.17
CA LYS A 7 -35.50 -8.36 -9.24
C LYS A 7 -35.72 -6.97 -9.85
N PRO A 8 -36.15 -5.97 -9.07
CA PRO A 8 -36.44 -4.63 -9.58
C PRO A 8 -35.20 -4.01 -10.23
N ALA A 9 -35.40 -3.19 -11.27
CA ALA A 9 -34.33 -2.65 -12.11
C ALA A 9 -33.25 -1.88 -11.32
N TRP A 10 -33.64 -1.17 -10.25
CA TRP A 10 -32.69 -0.48 -9.36
C TRP A 10 -31.72 -1.45 -8.67
N LEU A 11 -32.20 -2.65 -8.30
CA LEU A 11 -31.39 -3.68 -7.64
C LEU A 11 -30.40 -4.32 -8.61
N LYS A 12 -30.73 -4.39 -9.91
CA LYS A 12 -29.78 -4.79 -10.96
C LYS A 12 -28.73 -3.73 -11.21
N GLY A 13 -29.13 -2.44 -11.26
CA GLY A 13 -28.20 -1.32 -11.35
C GLY A 13 -27.22 -1.29 -10.18
N PHE A 14 -27.71 -1.39 -8.95
CA PHE A 14 -26.86 -1.44 -7.76
C PHE A 14 -25.92 -2.66 -7.73
N GLN A 15 -26.33 -3.81 -8.27
CA GLN A 15 -25.45 -4.98 -8.43
C GLN A 15 -24.35 -4.73 -9.46
N GLN A 16 -24.67 -4.08 -10.59
CA GLN A 16 -23.69 -3.71 -11.61
C GLN A 16 -22.72 -2.62 -11.12
N ASP A 17 -23.21 -1.63 -10.39
CA ASP A 17 -22.38 -0.60 -9.74
C ASP A 17 -21.48 -1.23 -8.67
N TYR A 18 -22.00 -2.18 -7.91
CA TYR A 18 -21.20 -2.93 -6.94
C TYR A 18 -20.12 -3.77 -7.61
N ASP A 19 -20.45 -4.44 -8.71
CA ASP A 19 -19.50 -5.30 -9.42
C ASP A 19 -18.40 -4.48 -10.11
N SER A 20 -18.74 -3.36 -10.76
CA SER A 20 -17.76 -2.46 -11.38
C SER A 20 -16.87 -1.75 -10.34
N VAL A 21 -17.43 -1.25 -9.24
CA VAL A 21 -16.67 -0.51 -8.22
C VAL A 21 -15.86 -1.45 -7.34
N PHE A 22 -16.43 -2.58 -6.89
CA PHE A 22 -15.84 -3.46 -5.88
C PHE A 22 -15.35 -4.81 -6.37
N VAL A 23 -15.82 -5.33 -7.51
CA VAL A 23 -15.41 -6.66 -8.01
C VAL A 23 -14.34 -6.53 -9.11
N GLU A 24 -14.56 -5.72 -10.15
CA GLU A 24 -13.67 -5.61 -11.30
C GLU A 24 -12.37 -4.84 -11.00
N PRO A 25 -11.18 -5.32 -11.39
CA PRO A 25 -9.94 -4.59 -11.13
C PRO A 25 -9.96 -3.22 -11.81
N TRP A 26 -9.56 -2.18 -11.08
CA TRP A 26 -9.45 -0.84 -11.65
C TRP A 26 -8.24 -0.76 -12.57
N SER A 27 -8.33 0.06 -13.62
CA SER A 27 -7.17 0.34 -14.46
C SER A 27 -6.04 0.98 -13.63
N ALA A 28 -4.79 0.71 -14.02
CA ALA A 28 -3.63 1.29 -13.36
C ALA A 28 -3.67 2.83 -13.39
N TYR A 29 -4.20 3.41 -14.48
CA TYR A 29 -4.39 4.85 -14.65
C TYR A 29 -5.40 5.44 -13.67
N THR A 30 -6.55 4.79 -13.47
CA THR A 30 -7.55 5.24 -12.48
C THR A 30 -6.95 5.21 -11.07
N GLY A 31 -6.17 4.18 -10.74
CA GLY A 31 -5.44 4.10 -9.48
C GLY A 31 -4.45 5.24 -9.30
N ALA A 32 -3.63 5.50 -10.33
CA ALA A 32 -2.67 6.60 -10.34
C ALA A 32 -3.33 7.97 -10.13
N ILE A 33 -4.43 8.27 -10.84
CA ILE A 33 -5.16 9.54 -10.71
C ILE A 33 -5.69 9.71 -9.28
N MET A 34 -6.39 8.71 -8.75
CA MET A 34 -6.95 8.76 -7.40
C MET A 34 -5.87 8.91 -6.33
N LEU A 35 -4.73 8.24 -6.52
CA LEU A 35 -3.60 8.33 -5.60
C LEU A 35 -2.98 9.73 -5.60
N VAL A 36 -2.82 10.36 -6.77
CA VAL A 36 -2.35 11.75 -6.88
C VAL A 36 -3.33 12.71 -6.20
N ILE A 37 -4.64 12.53 -6.37
CA ILE A 37 -5.65 13.38 -5.71
C ILE A 37 -5.56 13.27 -4.19
N ILE A 38 -5.50 12.05 -3.64
CA ILE A 38 -5.40 11.86 -2.19
C ILE A 38 -4.08 12.44 -1.67
N MET A 39 -3.00 12.31 -2.43
CA MET A 39 -1.71 12.89 -2.06
C MET A 39 -1.70 14.41 -2.11
N ALA A 40 -2.36 15.02 -3.09
CA ALA A 40 -2.53 16.48 -3.15
C ALA A 40 -3.26 17.01 -1.91
N ILE A 41 -4.31 16.30 -1.46
CA ILE A 41 -5.05 16.64 -0.23
C ILE A 41 -4.14 16.53 1.01
N LEU A 42 -3.35 15.45 1.12
CA LEU A 42 -2.39 15.30 2.21
C LEU A 42 -1.34 16.42 2.21
N MET A 43 -0.82 16.76 1.03
CA MET A 43 0.20 17.78 0.87
C MET A 43 -0.30 19.17 1.23
N GLY A 44 -1.56 19.49 0.93
CA GLY A 44 -2.20 20.73 1.38
C GLY A 44 -2.33 20.86 2.90
N SER A 45 -2.23 19.76 3.64
CA SER A 45 -2.17 19.76 5.11
C SER A 45 -0.72 19.71 5.67
N GLY A 46 0.30 19.81 4.81
CA GLY A 46 1.71 19.69 5.18
C GLY A 46 2.14 18.26 5.53
N LEU A 47 1.33 17.26 5.15
CA LEU A 47 1.59 15.85 5.40
C LEU A 47 1.98 15.15 4.11
N PHE A 48 2.82 14.13 4.21
CA PHE A 48 3.24 13.32 3.08
C PHE A 48 2.97 11.85 3.33
N TRP A 49 2.73 11.12 2.23
CA TRP A 49 2.58 9.68 2.28
C TRP A 49 3.95 9.01 2.43
N GLY A 50 4.12 8.23 3.50
CA GLY A 50 5.32 7.45 3.74
C GLY A 50 4.99 6.25 4.63
N VAL A 51 5.66 5.12 4.40
CA VAL A 51 5.41 3.87 5.14
C VAL A 51 6.55 3.54 6.10
N PHE A 52 7.77 3.84 5.69
CA PHE A 52 9.00 3.47 6.39
C PHE A 52 9.07 3.95 7.83
N GLY A 53 8.73 5.22 8.11
CA GLY A 53 8.85 5.79 9.45
C GLY A 53 7.98 5.08 10.51
N GLY A 54 6.82 4.57 10.11
CA GLY A 54 5.94 3.80 11.01
C GLY A 54 6.47 2.39 11.26
N ILE A 55 6.99 1.72 10.23
CA ILE A 55 7.60 0.38 10.37
C ILE A 55 8.88 0.47 11.20
N LYS A 56 9.68 1.52 11.01
CA LYS A 56 10.88 1.78 11.82
C LYS A 56 10.52 1.86 13.31
N LEU A 57 9.47 2.60 13.68
CA LEU A 57 9.02 2.68 15.07
C LEU A 57 8.62 1.31 15.64
N TRP A 58 7.94 0.47 14.85
CA TRP A 58 7.58 -0.90 15.28
C TRP A 58 8.84 -1.76 15.47
N GLY A 59 9.83 -1.59 14.61
CA GLY A 59 11.16 -2.19 14.77
C GLY A 59 11.89 -1.72 16.02
N ASP A 60 11.82 -0.42 16.33
CA ASP A 60 12.43 0.15 17.54
C ASP A 60 11.77 -0.41 18.81
N TYR A 61 10.45 -0.61 18.81
CA TYR A 61 9.75 -1.32 19.90
C TYR A 61 10.22 -2.76 20.06
N LEU A 62 10.39 -3.48 18.94
CA LEU A 62 10.91 -4.85 18.96
C LEU A 62 12.35 -4.90 19.50
N ASN A 63 13.20 -3.98 19.05
CA ASN A 63 14.60 -3.88 19.50
C ASN A 63 14.69 -3.54 20.99
N ASN A 64 13.82 -2.66 21.49
CA ASN A 64 13.72 -2.37 22.92
C ASN A 64 13.23 -3.59 23.72
N ALA A 65 12.26 -4.35 23.21
CA ALA A 65 11.78 -5.56 23.86
C ALA A 65 12.86 -6.66 23.96
N ILE A 66 13.81 -6.71 23.01
CA ILE A 66 14.94 -7.64 23.00
C ILE A 66 16.13 -7.09 23.83
N GLY A 67 16.07 -5.85 24.31
CA GLY A 67 17.14 -5.22 25.12
C GLY A 67 18.28 -4.60 24.30
N LEU A 68 18.13 -4.48 22.97
CA LEU A 68 19.10 -3.85 22.07
C LEU A 68 18.98 -2.32 22.01
N GLY A 69 17.99 -1.73 22.70
CA GLY A 69 17.70 -0.30 22.69
C GLY A 69 18.88 0.59 23.11
N SER A 70 19.57 0.21 24.19
CA SER A 70 20.71 0.95 24.74
C SER A 70 21.96 0.87 23.85
N VAL A 71 22.13 -0.24 23.12
CA VAL A 71 23.26 -0.45 22.20
C VAL A 71 23.09 0.33 20.89
N LEU A 72 21.84 0.50 20.44
CA LEU A 72 21.51 1.17 19.18
C LEU A 72 21.22 2.68 19.34
N GLY A 73 21.34 3.23 20.54
CA GLY A 73 21.08 4.65 20.82
C GLY A 73 19.62 5.05 20.62
N ILE A 74 18.68 4.12 20.82
CA ILE A 74 17.24 4.35 20.66
C ILE A 74 16.74 5.14 21.88
N LYS A 75 15.87 6.14 21.66
CA LYS A 75 15.27 6.91 22.77
C LYS A 75 14.52 5.96 23.73
N GLU A 76 14.69 6.16 25.04
CA GLU A 76 14.12 5.28 26.06
C GLU A 76 12.59 5.41 26.18
N GLN A 77 12.04 6.57 25.79
CA GLN A 77 10.60 6.79 25.61
C GLN A 77 10.23 6.77 24.13
N LEU A 78 9.68 5.64 23.67
CA LEU A 78 9.02 5.57 22.36
C LEU A 78 7.60 6.13 22.49
N GLU A 79 7.21 6.95 21.52
CA GLU A 79 5.81 7.33 21.34
C GLU A 79 4.97 6.08 21.04
N SER A 80 3.78 6.00 21.64
CA SER A 80 2.84 4.91 21.36
C SER A 80 2.58 4.78 19.85
N PRO A 81 2.59 3.56 19.27
CA PRO A 81 2.33 3.34 17.84
C PRO A 81 0.99 3.89 17.37
N LEU A 82 0.05 4.11 18.29
CA LEU A 82 -1.29 4.66 18.03
C LEU A 82 -1.33 6.19 18.04
N VAL A 83 -0.22 6.85 18.40
CA VAL A 83 -0.07 8.31 18.47
C VAL A 83 0.84 8.82 17.35
N HIS A 84 1.78 7.98 16.91
CA HIS A 84 2.73 8.30 15.85
C HIS A 84 2.05 8.42 14.47
N ARG A 85 2.22 9.58 13.82
CA ARG A 85 1.52 9.97 12.58
C ARG A 85 1.61 8.91 11.48
N ILE A 86 2.83 8.43 11.20
CA ILE A 86 3.09 7.48 10.11
C ILE A 86 2.62 6.06 10.47
N SER A 87 2.66 5.70 11.76
CA SER A 87 2.23 4.38 12.22
C SER A 87 0.72 4.20 12.09
N ILE A 88 -0.05 5.22 12.48
CA ILE A 88 -1.51 5.26 12.28
C ILE A 88 -1.85 5.15 10.79
N MET A 89 -1.15 5.87 9.93
CA MET A 89 -1.37 5.81 8.48
C MET A 89 -1.07 4.41 7.91
N ASN A 90 -0.03 3.73 8.39
CA ASN A 90 0.26 2.34 8.00
C ASN A 90 -0.86 1.38 8.40
N ILE A 91 -1.38 1.52 9.61
CA ILE A 91 -2.52 0.72 10.10
C ILE A 91 -3.75 1.00 9.24
N ALA A 92 -4.06 2.28 8.97
CA ALA A 92 -5.18 2.67 8.13
C ALA A 92 -5.03 2.14 6.69
N LEU A 93 -3.83 2.20 6.12
CA LEU A 93 -3.52 1.65 4.78
C LEU A 93 -3.73 0.14 4.74
N LEU A 94 -3.23 -0.59 5.74
CA LEU A 94 -3.45 -2.04 5.83
C LEU A 94 -4.93 -2.38 5.96
N LEU A 95 -5.68 -1.65 6.80
CA LEU A 95 -7.11 -1.83 6.97
C LEU A 95 -7.91 -1.47 5.70
N GLY A 96 -7.49 -0.45 4.95
CA GLY A 96 -8.06 -0.08 3.66
C GLY A 96 -7.89 -1.20 2.63
N ALA A 97 -6.67 -1.70 2.47
CA ALA A 97 -6.40 -2.84 1.58
C ALA A 97 -7.19 -4.09 2.00
N PHE A 98 -7.27 -4.36 3.30
CA PHE A 98 -8.03 -5.49 3.84
C PHE A 98 -9.55 -5.35 3.58
N SER A 99 -10.12 -4.18 3.78
CA SER A 99 -11.53 -3.92 3.46
C SER A 99 -11.82 -4.09 1.97
N ALA A 100 -10.93 -3.64 1.09
CA ALA A 100 -11.05 -3.79 -0.36
C ALA A 100 -11.00 -5.28 -0.77
N ALA A 101 -10.12 -6.07 -0.15
CA ALA A 101 -10.03 -7.51 -0.36
C ALA A 101 -11.29 -8.26 0.08
N LEU A 102 -11.89 -7.84 1.20
CA LEU A 102 -13.13 -8.42 1.73
C LEU A 102 -14.36 -8.05 0.90
N LEU A 103 -14.49 -6.78 0.50
CA LEU A 103 -15.59 -6.30 -0.34
C LEU A 103 -15.56 -6.95 -1.73
N SER A 104 -14.37 -7.14 -2.31
CA SER A 104 -14.20 -7.84 -3.59
C SER A 104 -14.34 -9.36 -3.49
N ARG A 105 -14.48 -9.92 -2.29
CA ARG A 105 -14.48 -11.38 -2.00
C ARG A 105 -13.23 -12.11 -2.50
N GLN A 106 -12.12 -11.39 -2.67
CA GLN A 106 -10.84 -11.92 -3.15
C GLN A 106 -9.89 -12.33 -2.02
N PHE A 107 -10.24 -12.03 -0.76
CA PHE A 107 -9.46 -12.45 0.38
C PHE A 107 -9.36 -13.98 0.46
N HIS A 108 -8.12 -14.47 0.42
CA HIS A 108 -7.79 -15.88 0.61
C HIS A 108 -6.44 -15.97 1.32
N ILE A 109 -6.31 -16.92 2.24
CA ILE A 109 -5.03 -17.20 2.87
C ILE A 109 -4.23 -18.08 1.91
N ASN A 110 -3.23 -17.51 1.27
CA ASN A 110 -2.29 -18.25 0.43
C ASN A 110 -1.02 -18.54 1.23
N ARG A 111 -0.58 -19.79 1.25
CA ARG A 111 0.73 -20.13 1.80
C ARG A 111 1.71 -20.21 0.64
N PRO A 112 2.82 -19.47 0.65
CA PRO A 112 3.82 -19.62 -0.38
C PRO A 112 4.63 -20.93 -0.20
N PRO A 113 5.26 -21.45 -1.26
CA PRO A 113 6.24 -22.52 -1.16
C PRO A 113 7.41 -22.18 -0.22
N PRO A 114 8.11 -23.19 0.35
CA PRO A 114 9.20 -22.98 1.30
C PRO A 114 10.34 -22.10 0.76
N LEU A 115 10.64 -22.21 -0.54
CA LEU A 115 11.67 -21.40 -1.20
C LEU A 115 11.34 -19.90 -1.19
N GLU A 116 10.06 -19.56 -1.38
CA GLU A 116 9.61 -18.18 -1.36
C GLU A 116 9.74 -17.53 0.02
N TYR A 117 9.66 -18.30 1.11
CA TYR A 117 9.94 -17.76 2.45
C TYR A 117 11.39 -17.32 2.61
N VAL A 118 12.35 -18.10 2.08
CA VAL A 118 13.78 -17.74 2.11
C VAL A 118 14.00 -16.45 1.35
N TRP A 119 13.45 -16.35 0.14
CA TRP A 119 13.54 -15.12 -0.67
C TRP A 119 12.81 -13.93 -0.03
N ALA A 120 11.69 -14.16 0.65
CA ALA A 120 10.98 -13.11 1.37
C ALA A 120 11.83 -12.57 2.54
N ILE A 121 12.54 -13.42 3.28
CA ILE A 121 13.44 -13.01 4.37
C ILE A 121 14.64 -12.24 3.81
N VAL A 122 15.32 -12.78 2.79
CA VAL A 122 16.48 -12.13 2.17
C VAL A 122 16.08 -10.80 1.54
N GLY A 123 15.02 -10.78 0.74
CA GLY A 123 14.51 -9.58 0.09
C GLY A 123 14.01 -8.54 1.08
N GLY A 124 13.29 -8.94 2.13
CA GLY A 124 12.83 -8.04 3.19
C GLY A 124 13.98 -7.40 3.96
N THR A 125 15.03 -8.17 4.27
CA THR A 125 16.23 -7.67 4.95
C THR A 125 16.96 -6.65 4.09
N LEU A 126 17.20 -6.96 2.80
CA LEU A 126 17.83 -6.04 1.85
C LEU A 126 16.99 -4.77 1.64
N MET A 127 15.67 -4.89 1.56
CA MET A 127 14.76 -3.74 1.45
C MET A 127 14.83 -2.86 2.69
N GLY A 128 14.91 -3.44 3.89
CA GLY A 128 15.07 -2.73 5.15
C GLY A 128 16.39 -1.95 5.21
N ILE A 129 17.51 -2.61 4.92
CA ILE A 129 18.85 -1.99 4.87
C ILE A 129 18.86 -0.86 3.83
N GLY A 130 18.33 -1.10 2.64
CA GLY A 130 18.23 -0.09 1.59
C GLY A 130 17.40 1.12 2.01
N ALA A 131 16.26 0.90 2.65
CA ALA A 131 15.40 1.99 3.12
C ALA A 131 16.04 2.80 4.26
N THR A 132 16.80 2.15 5.15
CA THR A 132 17.56 2.87 6.19
C THR A 132 18.69 3.70 5.62
N LEU A 133 19.42 3.19 4.62
CA LEU A 133 20.54 3.89 3.98
C LEU A 133 20.06 5.04 3.10
N ALA A 134 18.94 4.85 2.39
CA ALA A 134 18.34 5.88 1.54
C ALA A 134 17.54 6.93 2.34
N GLY A 135 17.24 6.67 3.62
CA GLY A 135 16.40 7.53 4.46
C GLY A 135 14.92 7.55 4.05
N GLY A 136 14.46 6.57 3.25
CA GLY A 136 13.11 6.57 2.70
C GLY A 136 12.69 5.23 2.08
N CYS A 137 11.38 5.04 1.93
CA CYS A 137 10.80 3.93 1.15
C CYS A 137 10.55 4.35 -0.30
N THR A 138 10.17 3.41 -1.17
CA THR A 138 9.79 3.69 -2.57
C THR A 138 8.73 4.78 -2.70
N THR A 139 7.84 4.91 -1.73
CA THR A 139 6.83 5.96 -1.73
C THR A 139 7.41 7.30 -1.26
N GLY A 140 7.99 7.33 -0.05
CA GLY A 140 8.40 8.59 0.59
C GLY A 140 9.76 9.13 0.12
N GLY A 141 10.63 8.28 -0.41
CA GLY A 141 11.95 8.64 -0.91
C GLY A 141 12.04 8.70 -2.44
N PHE A 142 11.17 7.98 -3.15
CA PHE A 142 11.12 8.02 -4.61
C PHE A 142 9.88 8.78 -5.11
N PHE A 143 8.66 8.31 -4.82
CA PHE A 143 7.45 8.89 -5.42
C PHE A 143 7.21 10.36 -5.01
N VAL A 144 7.25 10.68 -3.72
CA VAL A 144 7.03 12.05 -3.22
C VAL A 144 8.14 13.03 -3.66
N PRO A 145 9.45 12.71 -3.52
CA PRO A 145 10.48 13.64 -3.97
C PRO A 145 10.50 13.82 -5.49
N LEU A 146 10.07 12.81 -6.25
CA LEU A 146 9.95 12.90 -7.71
C LEU A 146 8.83 13.85 -8.14
N THR A 147 7.71 13.94 -7.41
CA THR A 147 6.69 14.97 -7.68
C THR A 147 7.21 16.38 -7.46
N PHE A 148 8.19 16.57 -6.57
CA PHE A 148 8.86 17.86 -6.40
C PHE A 148 10.07 18.05 -7.30
N SER A 149 10.30 17.12 -8.25
CA SER A 149 11.49 17.08 -9.11
C SER A 149 12.81 17.21 -8.34
N SER A 150 12.86 16.66 -7.11
CA SER A 150 14.06 16.68 -6.27
C SER A 150 15.13 15.73 -6.80
N ALA A 151 16.40 16.12 -6.72
CA ALA A 151 17.54 15.28 -7.09
C ALA A 151 17.59 13.96 -6.31
N SER A 152 17.12 13.95 -5.05
CA SER A 152 17.05 12.75 -4.21
C SER A 152 16.11 11.68 -4.80
N GLY A 153 14.97 12.10 -5.37
CA GLY A 153 14.01 11.20 -6.02
C GLY A 153 14.60 10.55 -7.27
N TRP A 154 15.34 11.31 -8.08
CA TRP A 154 16.03 10.78 -9.26
C TRP A 154 17.18 9.83 -8.91
N ALA A 155 17.95 10.14 -7.85
CA ALA A 155 18.99 9.24 -7.36
C ALA A 155 18.39 7.91 -6.85
N MET A 156 17.28 7.98 -6.09
CA MET A 156 16.59 6.78 -5.63
C MET A 156 15.98 6.00 -6.78
N TRP A 157 15.43 6.66 -7.81
CA TRP A 157 14.93 6.03 -9.02
C TRP A 157 15.99 5.18 -9.72
N ALA A 158 17.20 5.73 -9.90
CA ALA A 158 18.31 5.01 -10.52
C ALA A 158 18.72 3.78 -9.71
N GLY A 159 18.81 3.91 -8.37
CA GLY A 159 19.09 2.79 -7.48
C GLY A 159 18.02 1.70 -7.52
N LEU A 160 16.73 2.08 -7.51
CA LEU A 160 15.60 1.16 -7.62
C LEU A 160 15.59 0.43 -8.97
N LEU A 161 15.94 1.13 -10.06
CA LEU A 161 16.03 0.54 -11.39
C LEU A 161 17.11 -0.54 -11.46
N VAL A 162 18.33 -0.22 -10.99
CA VAL A 162 19.45 -1.18 -10.94
C VAL A 162 19.09 -2.37 -10.04
N GLY A 163 18.51 -2.10 -8.86
CA GLY A 163 18.05 -3.13 -7.93
C GLY A 163 16.97 -4.04 -8.52
N ALA A 164 16.01 -3.48 -9.26
CA ALA A 164 14.96 -4.25 -9.91
C ALA A 164 15.51 -5.16 -11.02
N ILE A 165 16.48 -4.68 -11.83
CA ILE A 165 17.14 -5.48 -12.86
C ILE A 165 17.94 -6.62 -12.23
N ALA A 166 18.75 -6.31 -11.21
CA ALA A 166 19.54 -7.31 -10.50
C ALA A 166 18.65 -8.36 -9.83
N GLY A 167 17.58 -7.92 -9.14
CA GLY A 167 16.60 -8.80 -8.50
C GLY A 167 15.84 -9.66 -9.51
N LEU A 168 15.48 -9.11 -10.68
CA LEU A 168 14.85 -9.87 -11.75
C LEU A 168 15.78 -10.96 -12.31
N LYS A 169 17.03 -10.61 -12.63
CA LYS A 169 18.01 -11.58 -13.12
C LYS A 169 18.29 -12.69 -12.11
N LEU A 170 18.41 -12.34 -10.83
CA LEU A 170 18.60 -13.29 -9.75
C LEU A 170 17.40 -14.23 -9.60
N LEU A 171 16.17 -13.70 -9.71
CA LEU A 171 14.95 -14.50 -9.67
C LEU A 171 14.88 -15.48 -10.85
N LEU A 172 15.19 -15.03 -12.07
CA LEU A 172 15.20 -15.88 -13.26
C LEU A 172 16.25 -17.00 -13.14
N TRP A 173 17.47 -16.66 -12.72
CA TRP A 173 18.53 -17.64 -12.47
C TRP A 173 18.12 -18.68 -11.42
N THR A 174 17.46 -18.23 -10.35
CA THR A 174 16.94 -19.13 -9.29
C THR A 174 15.93 -20.10 -9.87
N MET A 175 15.00 -19.64 -10.72
CA MET A 175 14.00 -20.51 -11.33
C MET A 175 14.61 -21.54 -12.29
N GLU A 176 15.71 -21.22 -12.97
CA GLU A 176 16.41 -22.15 -13.87
C GLU A 176 17.26 -23.18 -13.13
N ASN A 177 17.88 -22.79 -12.00
CA ASN A 177 18.93 -23.59 -11.37
C ASN A 177 18.48 -24.31 -10.08
N ILE A 178 17.35 -23.92 -9.48
CA ILE A 178 16.87 -24.45 -8.19
C ILE A 178 15.49 -25.08 -8.37
N THR A 179 15.42 -26.41 -8.21
CA THR A 179 14.19 -27.20 -8.38
C THR A 179 13.52 -27.60 -7.06
N TRP A 180 14.14 -27.32 -5.91
CA TRP A 180 13.59 -27.70 -4.61
C TRP A 180 12.44 -26.78 -4.17
N GLY A 181 11.44 -27.31 -3.49
CA GLY A 181 10.40 -26.48 -2.86
C GLY A 181 9.48 -25.72 -3.81
N CYS A 182 9.47 -26.01 -5.12
CA CYS A 182 8.58 -25.37 -6.10
C CYS A 182 7.15 -25.96 -6.15
N THR A 183 6.76 -26.77 -5.15
CA THR A 183 5.44 -27.39 -5.12
C THR A 183 4.38 -26.39 -4.64
N PRO A 184 3.36 -26.07 -5.45
CA PRO A 184 2.30 -25.18 -5.02
C PRO A 184 1.48 -25.88 -3.92
N PRO A 185 1.25 -25.24 -2.77
CA PRO A 185 0.43 -25.85 -1.73
C PRO A 185 -1.04 -25.92 -2.16
N ALA A 186 -1.76 -26.89 -1.59
CA ALA A 186 -3.15 -27.14 -1.94
C ALA A 186 -4.05 -25.91 -1.70
N TYR A 187 -4.79 -25.50 -2.73
CA TYR A 187 -5.78 -24.43 -2.65
C TYR A 187 -6.91 -24.83 -1.68
N ARG A 188 -7.10 -24.03 -0.62
CA ARG A 188 -8.22 -24.19 0.31
C ARG A 188 -9.28 -23.13 0.00
N PRO A 189 -10.46 -23.51 -0.52
CA PRO A 189 -11.52 -22.53 -0.76
C PRO A 189 -12.00 -21.95 0.58
N ALA A 190 -12.09 -20.63 0.64
CA ALA A 190 -12.67 -19.94 1.78
C ALA A 190 -14.15 -20.32 1.98
N THR A 191 -14.48 -20.89 3.14
CA THR A 191 -15.83 -21.31 3.52
C THR A 191 -16.78 -20.14 3.83
N LEU A 192 -16.25 -18.95 4.15
CA LEU A 192 -17.02 -17.79 4.61
C LEU A 192 -17.20 -16.68 3.55
N LYS A 193 -16.99 -16.96 2.25
CA LYS A 193 -17.04 -15.97 1.16
C LYS A 193 -18.32 -15.11 1.13
N LYS A 194 -19.46 -15.64 1.59
CA LYS A 194 -20.75 -14.93 1.63
C LYS A 194 -20.76 -13.77 2.63
N TRP A 195 -20.00 -13.87 3.72
CA TRP A 195 -19.98 -12.88 4.80
C TRP A 195 -18.86 -11.84 4.67
N TYR A 196 -17.89 -12.06 3.78
CA TYR A 196 -16.78 -11.14 3.51
C TYR A 196 -17.21 -9.70 3.23
N PRO A 197 -18.22 -9.42 2.39
CA PRO A 197 -18.61 -8.03 2.16
C PRO A 197 -19.20 -7.35 3.40
N LEU A 198 -19.86 -8.10 4.30
CA LEU A 198 -20.34 -7.57 5.57
C LEU A 198 -19.16 -7.20 6.47
N PHE A 199 -18.16 -8.08 6.60
CA PHE A 199 -16.96 -7.78 7.37
C PHE A 199 -16.19 -6.59 6.80
N GLY A 200 -16.07 -6.49 5.46
CA GLY A 200 -15.45 -5.34 4.81
C GLY A 200 -16.18 -4.03 5.12
N LEU A 201 -17.51 -4.05 5.11
CA LEU A 201 -18.34 -2.89 5.46
C LEU A 201 -18.25 -2.54 6.95
N LEU A 202 -18.16 -3.52 7.85
CA LEU A 202 -17.93 -3.28 9.28
C LEU A 202 -16.59 -2.58 9.52
N VAL A 203 -15.53 -2.98 8.79
CA VAL A 203 -14.22 -2.31 8.89
C VAL A 203 -14.30 -0.86 8.39
N VAL A 204 -15.03 -0.60 7.30
CA VAL A 204 -15.27 0.77 6.81
C VAL A 204 -16.00 1.61 7.87
N ILE A 205 -17.08 1.08 8.47
CA ILE A 205 -17.82 1.77 9.54
C ILE A 205 -16.91 2.06 10.73
N PHE A 206 -16.08 1.09 11.13
CA PHE A 206 -15.13 1.26 12.22
C PHE A 206 -14.13 2.39 11.95
N ILE A 207 -13.58 2.48 10.73
CA ILE A 207 -12.66 3.55 10.34
C ILE A 207 -13.36 4.91 10.33
N ILE A 208 -14.59 4.98 9.81
CA ILE A 208 -15.38 6.23 9.82
C ILE A 208 -15.65 6.68 11.26
N TYR A 209 -16.08 5.75 12.12
CA TYR A 209 -16.28 6.04 13.54
C TYR A 209 -15.00 6.52 14.22
N TRP A 210 -13.86 5.87 13.93
CA TRP A 210 -12.57 6.25 14.48
C TRP A 210 -12.14 7.65 14.02
N ALA A 211 -12.31 7.96 12.74
CA ALA A 211 -12.02 9.28 12.18
C ALA A 211 -12.91 10.37 12.78
N ILE A 212 -14.23 10.12 12.90
CA ILE A 212 -15.19 11.07 13.50
C ILE A 212 -14.84 11.33 14.96
N ARG A 213 -14.51 10.29 15.73
CA ARG A 213 -14.15 10.44 17.16
C ARG A 213 -12.95 11.38 17.34
N TRP A 214 -11.97 11.31 16.45
CA TRP A 214 -10.81 12.20 16.49
C TRP A 214 -11.11 13.61 15.96
N TRP A 215 -12.00 13.71 14.97
CA TRP A 215 -12.52 15.00 14.49
C TRP A 215 -13.26 15.77 15.58
N THR A 216 -14.09 15.09 16.38
CA THR A 216 -14.89 15.74 17.45
C THR A 216 -14.08 16.12 18.69
N SER A 217 -12.79 15.78 18.75
CA SER A 217 -11.96 15.97 19.95
C SER A 217 -11.30 17.37 20.06
N GLY A 218 -11.65 18.34 19.20
CA GLY A 218 -11.49 19.78 19.43
C GLY A 218 -10.07 20.39 19.40
N GLU A 219 -9.00 19.60 19.40
CA GLU A 219 -7.61 20.08 19.33
C GLU A 219 -7.03 19.93 17.91
N ASP A 220 -6.33 20.97 17.41
CA ASP A 220 -5.73 21.02 16.06
C ASP A 220 -4.87 19.79 15.71
N ILE A 221 -4.13 19.26 16.70
CA ILE A 221 -3.27 18.06 16.55
C ILE A 221 -4.10 16.80 16.23
N LYS A 222 -5.36 16.73 16.68
CA LYS A 222 -6.23 15.56 16.49
C LYS A 222 -6.92 15.56 15.12
N TYR A 223 -7.19 16.74 14.54
CA TYR A 223 -7.76 16.89 13.19
C TYR A 223 -6.81 16.34 12.11
N VAL A 224 -5.53 16.69 12.18
CA VAL A 224 -4.49 16.20 11.27
C VAL A 224 -4.43 14.67 11.27
N ARG A 225 -4.63 14.03 12.43
CA ARG A 225 -4.64 12.57 12.55
C ARG A 225 -5.90 11.93 11.95
N ALA A 226 -7.06 12.57 12.10
CA ALA A 226 -8.29 12.09 11.46
C ALA A 226 -8.14 12.08 9.94
N LEU A 227 -7.53 13.13 9.37
CA LEU A 227 -7.21 13.19 7.94
C LEU A 227 -6.25 12.07 7.51
N LEU A 228 -5.21 11.77 8.30
CA LEU A 228 -4.28 10.66 8.02
C LEU A 228 -4.97 9.29 8.01
N VAL A 229 -5.94 9.07 8.90
CA VAL A 229 -6.70 7.80 8.95
C VAL A 229 -7.55 7.66 7.68
N VAL A 230 -8.28 8.70 7.29
CA VAL A 230 -9.15 8.66 6.10
C VAL A 230 -8.31 8.54 4.82
N ALA A 231 -7.26 9.35 4.69
CA ALA A 231 -6.38 9.33 3.53
C ALA A 231 -5.59 8.02 3.44
N GLY A 232 -5.05 7.53 4.56
CA GLY A 232 -4.35 6.23 4.62
C GLY A 232 -5.25 5.07 4.21
N PHE A 233 -6.49 5.04 4.72
CA PHE A 233 -7.51 4.07 4.31
C PHE A 233 -7.82 4.16 2.81
N GLY A 234 -8.04 5.37 2.30
CA GLY A 234 -8.28 5.62 0.88
C GLY A 234 -7.14 5.15 -0.02
N ILE A 235 -5.89 5.46 0.35
CA ILE A 235 -4.70 4.99 -0.37
C ILE A 235 -4.66 3.45 -0.36
N GLY A 236 -4.83 2.81 0.79
CA GLY A 236 -4.84 1.35 0.89
C GLY A 236 -5.92 0.69 0.03
N PHE A 237 -7.12 1.27 0.03
CA PHE A 237 -8.24 0.82 -0.79
C PHE A 237 -7.91 0.94 -2.29
N VAL A 238 -7.40 2.09 -2.73
CA VAL A 238 -7.03 2.35 -4.13
C VAL A 238 -5.90 1.43 -4.58
N LEU A 239 -4.85 1.25 -3.77
CA LEU A 239 -3.71 0.37 -4.09
C LEU A 239 -4.15 -1.09 -4.29
N HIS A 240 -5.03 -1.62 -3.45
CA HIS A 240 -5.55 -2.98 -3.61
C HIS A 240 -6.39 -3.11 -4.89
N ARG A 241 -7.25 -2.14 -5.19
CA ARG A 241 -8.19 -2.21 -6.33
C ARG A 241 -7.51 -2.00 -7.68
N SER A 242 -6.54 -1.10 -7.75
CA SER A 242 -5.76 -0.84 -8.97
C SER A 242 -4.57 -1.77 -9.15
N ARG A 243 -4.27 -2.61 -8.14
CA ARG A 243 -3.04 -3.43 -8.07
C ARG A 243 -1.78 -2.60 -8.32
N PHE A 244 -1.82 -1.32 -7.91
CA PHE A 244 -0.73 -0.38 -8.11
C PHE A 244 0.40 -0.68 -7.15
N CYS A 245 1.52 -1.13 -7.69
CA CYS A 245 2.69 -1.53 -6.91
C CYS A 245 3.95 -0.93 -7.54
N LEU A 246 4.65 -0.09 -6.78
CA LEU A 246 5.85 0.61 -7.26
C LEU A 246 6.96 -0.37 -7.68
N SER A 247 7.11 -1.53 -7.01
CA SER A 247 8.10 -2.53 -7.43
C SER A 247 7.77 -3.16 -8.80
N ARG A 248 6.49 -3.31 -9.12
CA ARG A 248 6.05 -3.77 -10.45
C ARG A 248 6.40 -2.76 -11.54
N VAL A 249 6.30 -1.47 -11.25
CA VAL A 249 6.64 -0.40 -12.21
C VAL A 249 8.08 -0.50 -12.71
N PHE A 250 9.04 -0.86 -11.84
CA PHE A 250 10.44 -1.00 -12.24
C PHE A 250 10.75 -2.33 -12.92
N ARG A 251 10.05 -3.40 -12.56
CA ARG A 251 10.31 -4.75 -13.10
C ARG A 251 9.62 -4.97 -14.46
N GLU A 252 8.39 -4.49 -14.62
CA GLU A 252 7.52 -4.81 -15.75
C GLU A 252 8.12 -4.46 -17.13
N PRO A 253 8.76 -3.30 -17.34
CA PRO A 253 9.40 -2.98 -18.61
C PRO A 253 10.41 -4.01 -19.09
N PHE A 254 11.14 -4.65 -18.16
CA PHE A 254 12.17 -5.64 -18.47
C PHE A 254 11.62 -7.06 -18.59
N MET A 255 10.43 -7.33 -18.04
CA MET A 255 9.84 -8.66 -17.99
C MET A 255 8.81 -8.89 -19.09
N THR A 256 7.87 -7.97 -19.25
CA THR A 256 6.72 -8.14 -20.17
C THR A 256 6.73 -7.17 -21.35
N ALA A 257 7.57 -6.13 -21.33
CA ALA A 257 7.64 -5.06 -22.34
C ALA A 257 6.34 -4.24 -22.58
N GLU A 258 5.23 -4.55 -21.89
CA GLU A 258 3.93 -3.87 -22.05
C GLU A 258 3.87 -2.50 -21.31
N GLY A 259 4.66 -2.35 -20.24
CA GLY A 259 4.93 -1.08 -19.56
C GLY A 259 3.71 -0.32 -19.03
N GLU A 260 2.58 -0.99 -18.83
CA GLU A 260 1.31 -0.35 -18.41
C GLU A 260 1.46 0.37 -17.06
N MET A 261 2.05 -0.29 -16.06
CA MET A 261 2.23 0.30 -14.73
C MET A 261 3.23 1.45 -14.77
N THR A 262 4.23 1.37 -15.63
CA THR A 262 5.21 2.44 -15.84
C THR A 262 4.58 3.66 -16.49
N LYS A 263 3.71 3.48 -17.49
CA LYS A 263 2.93 4.57 -18.08
C LYS A 263 1.99 5.21 -17.05
N ALA A 264 1.33 4.40 -16.23
CA ALA A 264 0.49 4.89 -15.14
C ALA A 264 1.30 5.70 -14.11
N LEU A 265 2.52 5.28 -13.78
CA LEU A 265 3.41 6.06 -12.91
C LEU A 265 3.85 7.38 -13.56
N MET A 266 4.22 7.37 -14.85
CA MET A 266 4.57 8.60 -15.58
C MET A 266 3.41 9.59 -15.57
N LEU A 267 2.18 9.11 -15.78
CA LEU A 267 0.97 9.92 -15.65
C LEU A 267 0.82 10.48 -14.23
N ALA A 268 1.00 9.64 -13.20
CA ALA A 268 0.91 10.05 -11.80
C ALA A 268 1.89 11.19 -11.47
N VAL A 269 3.14 11.08 -11.94
CA VAL A 269 4.17 12.10 -11.73
C VAL A 269 3.86 13.36 -12.55
N ALA A 270 3.42 13.21 -13.80
CA ALA A 270 3.06 14.34 -14.66
C ALA A 270 1.90 15.18 -14.08
N MET A 271 0.92 14.53 -13.42
CA MET A 271 -0.17 15.22 -12.73
C MET A 271 0.24 15.71 -11.34
N GLY A 272 1.08 14.96 -10.63
CA GLY A 272 1.52 15.29 -9.28
C GLY A 272 2.53 16.44 -9.23
N ALA A 273 3.35 16.62 -10.26
CA ALA A 273 4.41 17.62 -10.27
C ALA A 273 3.91 19.08 -10.28
N PRO A 274 2.90 19.47 -11.08
CA PRO A 274 2.30 20.80 -10.99
C PRO A 274 1.70 21.08 -9.62
N ILE A 275 1.07 20.07 -9.01
CA ILE A 275 0.48 20.20 -7.67
C ILE A 275 1.59 20.37 -6.63
N GLY A 276 2.65 19.57 -6.72
CA GLY A 276 3.87 19.71 -5.91
C GLY A 276 4.45 21.12 -5.97
N ALA A 277 4.61 21.66 -7.18
CA ALA A 277 5.11 23.01 -7.39
C ALA A 277 4.21 24.09 -6.76
N ALA A 278 2.89 23.96 -6.89
CA ALA A 278 1.93 24.92 -6.35
C ALA A 278 1.90 25.00 -4.82
N PHE A 279 2.31 23.93 -4.12
CA PHE A 279 2.37 23.91 -2.66
C PHE A 279 3.75 24.31 -2.10
N ILE A 280 4.78 24.43 -2.93
CA ILE A 280 6.11 24.93 -2.54
C ILE A 280 6.15 26.47 -2.58
N THR A 281 5.37 27.09 -3.46
CA THR A 281 5.20 28.56 -3.58
C THR A 281 4.29 29.13 -2.51
#